data_AF-A0A2D5MUF5-F1
#
_entry.id   AF-A0A2D5MUF5-F1
#
_cell.length_a   1.000
_cell.length_b   1.000
_cell.length_c   1.000
_cell.angle_alpha   90.00
_cell.angle_beta   90.00
_cell.angle_gamma   90.00
#
_symmetry.space_group_name_H-M   'P 1'
#
loop_
_entity.id
_entity.type
_entity.pdbx_description
1 polymer ?
#
loop_
_entity_poly.entity_id
_entity_poly.type
_entity_poly.pdbx_seq_one_letter_code
_entity_poly.pdbx_strand_id
1 'polypeptide(L)'
;MNTLPTAIITIILFTGCALNNNSPVLYNFIEENNNLRKENNIKPVLFVADGLNNDGLLVENYKRGLNYAIDYFGNYGPYYVYLLGPSNKQNIMNIYRSRAETRVNPNSSTPRGQQIEEFLKRPNVAREIEAVLEGKAEGGLTWSEPPIRVYED
;
A
#
# COMPACT_ATOMS: atom_id res chain seq x y z
N MET A 1 44.73 -10.29 64.67
CA MET A 1 44.64 -8.82 64.49
C MET A 1 44.77 -8.52 63.01
N ASN A 2 43.85 -7.68 62.50
CA ASN A 2 43.90 -6.89 61.25
C ASN A 2 43.43 -7.62 59.96
N THR A 3 42.12 -7.67 59.69
CA THR A 3 41.25 -6.71 58.95
C THR A 3 41.39 -6.74 57.42
N LEU A 4 40.45 -7.42 56.76
CA LEU A 4 40.13 -7.36 55.34
C LEU A 4 39.31 -6.08 55.04
N PRO A 5 39.52 -5.36 53.93
CA PRO A 5 38.63 -4.28 53.53
C PRO A 5 37.45 -4.82 52.70
N THR A 6 36.25 -4.74 53.26
CA THR A 6 34.97 -4.96 52.55
C THR A 6 34.62 -3.75 51.69
N ALA A 7 34.53 -3.95 50.37
CA ALA A 7 33.96 -2.98 49.44
C ALA A 7 32.44 -2.93 49.60
N ILE A 8 31.89 -1.73 49.81
CA ILE A 8 30.45 -1.49 49.92
C ILE A 8 29.88 -1.33 48.50
N ILE A 9 28.96 -2.22 48.12
CA ILE A 9 28.17 -2.13 46.90
C ILE A 9 26.97 -1.23 47.18
N THR A 10 26.90 -0.07 46.54
CA THR A 10 25.75 0.83 46.61
C THR A 10 24.69 0.36 45.61
N ILE A 11 23.62 -0.27 46.12
CA ILE A 11 22.43 -0.62 45.33
C ILE A 11 21.57 0.64 45.20
N ILE A 12 21.50 1.21 43.99
CA ILE A 12 20.56 2.28 43.66
C ILE A 12 19.21 1.62 43.35
N LEU A 13 18.28 1.69 44.29
CA LEU A 13 16.86 1.38 44.09
C LEU A 13 16.24 2.47 43.21
N PHE A 14 16.05 2.19 41.92
CA PHE A 14 15.10 2.95 41.12
C PHE A 14 13.68 2.64 41.60
N THR A 15 13.11 3.58 42.34
CA THR A 15 11.69 3.63 42.69
C THR A 15 10.86 3.57 41.42
N GLY A 16 9.98 2.56 41.35
CA GLY A 16 9.03 2.40 40.25
C GLY A 16 8.12 3.61 40.10
N CYS A 17 7.91 4.02 38.85
CA CYS A 17 6.80 4.91 38.50
C CYS A 17 5.50 4.18 38.85
N ALA A 18 4.75 4.71 39.82
CA ALA A 18 3.37 4.31 40.03
C ALA A 18 2.56 4.63 38.76
N LEU A 19 2.04 3.59 38.10
CA LEU A 19 1.12 3.73 36.98
C LEU A 19 -0.21 4.25 37.55
N ASN A 20 -0.46 5.55 37.42
CA ASN A 20 -1.75 6.14 37.72
C ASN A 20 -2.73 5.75 36.61
N ASN A 21 -3.40 4.61 36.80
CA ASN A 21 -4.52 4.18 35.98
C ASN A 21 -5.72 5.05 36.29
N ASN A 22 -5.84 6.23 35.68
CA ASN A 22 -7.10 6.97 35.54
C ASN A 22 -6.89 8.16 34.60
N SER A 23 -6.86 7.89 33.29
CA SER A 23 -7.07 8.94 32.29
C SER A 23 -8.37 8.64 31.55
N PRO A 24 -9.54 9.08 32.07
CA PRO A 24 -10.84 8.92 31.40
C PRO A 24 -10.87 9.56 30.01
N VAL A 25 -9.91 10.46 29.73
CA VAL A 25 -9.71 11.11 28.43
C VAL A 25 -9.30 10.11 27.34
N LEU A 26 -8.53 9.06 27.66
CA LEU A 26 -8.10 8.07 26.66
C LEU A 26 -9.24 7.12 26.28
N TYR A 27 -10.07 6.72 27.24
CA TYR A 27 -11.20 5.82 26.99
C TYR A 27 -12.28 6.49 26.15
N ASN A 28 -12.62 7.75 26.45
CA ASN A 28 -13.61 8.51 25.68
C ASN A 28 -13.14 8.81 24.26
N PHE A 29 -11.84 9.04 24.06
CA PHE A 29 -11.27 9.22 22.71
C PHE A 29 -11.35 7.93 21.87
N ILE A 30 -11.18 6.76 22.48
CA ILE A 30 -11.30 5.47 21.79
C ILE A 30 -12.76 5.17 21.45
N GLU A 31 -13.71 5.48 22.35
CA GLU A 31 -15.14 5.25 22.12
C GLU A 31 -15.74 6.16 21.04
N GLU A 32 -15.40 7.46 21.03
CA GLU A 32 -15.86 8.38 19.97
C GLU A 32 -15.26 8.05 18.59
N ASN A 33 -14.04 7.50 18.53
CA ASN A 33 -13.39 7.11 17.27
C ASN A 33 -13.92 5.81 16.66
N ASN A 34 -14.65 4.98 17.40
CA ASN A 34 -15.24 3.76 16.84
C ASN A 34 -16.30 4.05 15.76
N ASN A 35 -16.88 5.26 15.75
CA ASN A 35 -17.84 5.71 14.74
C ASN A 35 -17.19 6.34 13.48
N LEU A 36 -15.86 6.47 13.41
CA LEU A 36 -15.17 7.10 12.27
C LEU A 36 -14.68 6.11 11.19
N ARG A 37 -14.76 4.80 11.42
CA ARG A 37 -14.38 3.78 10.43
C ARG A 37 -15.57 3.36 9.59
N LYS A 38 -16.02 4.22 8.67
CA LYS A 38 -16.95 3.74 7.63
C LYS A 38 -16.16 2.99 6.58
N GLU A 39 -15.88 1.73 6.85
CA GLU A 39 -15.30 0.82 5.87
C GLU A 39 -16.21 0.72 4.65
N ASN A 40 -15.59 0.64 3.47
CA ASN A 40 -16.27 0.45 2.22
C ASN A 40 -16.53 -1.04 1.99
N ASN A 41 -17.73 -1.37 1.50
CA ASN A 41 -18.08 -2.73 1.09
C ASN A 41 -17.61 -3.07 -0.34
N ILE A 42 -17.04 -2.09 -1.07
CA ILE A 42 -16.53 -2.28 -2.43
C ILE A 42 -15.18 -2.99 -2.37
N LYS A 43 -15.10 -4.17 -2.99
CA LYS A 43 -13.86 -4.92 -3.12
C LYS A 43 -12.88 -4.22 -4.08
N PRO A 44 -11.56 -4.37 -3.85
CA PRO A 44 -10.54 -3.86 -4.78
C PRO A 44 -10.65 -4.53 -6.14
N VAL A 45 -10.34 -3.77 -7.20
CA VAL A 45 -10.29 -4.30 -8.57
C VAL A 45 -8.83 -4.49 -8.95
N LEU A 46 -8.47 -5.71 -9.35
CA LEU A 46 -7.13 -6.05 -9.81
C LEU A 46 -7.14 -6.16 -11.34
N PHE A 47 -6.28 -5.36 -11.99
CA PHE A 47 -5.90 -5.55 -13.38
C PHE A 47 -4.57 -6.27 -13.44
N VAL A 48 -4.52 -7.39 -14.16
CA VAL A 48 -3.34 -8.23 -14.25
C VAL A 48 -2.94 -8.35 -15.71
N ALA A 49 -1.69 -8.04 -16.01
CA ALA A 49 -1.14 -8.27 -17.34
C ALA A 49 -1.00 -9.77 -17.61
N ASP A 50 -1.39 -10.24 -18.80
CA ASP A 50 -1.40 -11.68 -19.12
C ASP A 50 -0.03 -12.34 -18.90
N GLY A 51 1.05 -11.63 -19.25
CA GLY A 51 2.42 -12.12 -19.11
C GLY A 51 3.07 -11.88 -17.74
N LEU A 52 2.36 -11.33 -16.75
CA LEU A 52 2.90 -11.12 -15.41
C LEU A 52 3.23 -12.45 -14.72
N ASN A 53 2.31 -13.41 -14.78
CA ASN A 53 2.49 -14.69 -14.11
C ASN A 53 1.65 -15.80 -14.74
N ASN A 54 2.32 -16.77 -15.35
CA ASN A 54 1.70 -17.90 -16.03
C ASN A 54 1.02 -18.91 -15.07
N ASP A 55 1.50 -19.03 -13.82
CA ASP A 55 0.98 -20.02 -12.86
C ASP A 55 -0.10 -19.47 -11.91
N GLY A 56 -0.34 -18.16 -11.94
CA GLY A 56 -1.30 -17.46 -11.09
C GLY A 56 -0.89 -17.26 -9.62
N LEU A 57 0.13 -17.96 -9.11
CA LEU A 57 0.55 -17.94 -7.70
C LEU A 57 0.93 -16.55 -7.18
N LEU A 58 1.58 -15.71 -7.98
CA LEU A 58 1.88 -14.31 -7.65
C LEU A 58 0.60 -13.52 -7.36
N VAL A 59 -0.42 -13.66 -8.20
CA VAL A 59 -1.70 -12.96 -8.05
C VAL A 59 -2.44 -13.49 -6.82
N GLU A 60 -2.37 -14.80 -6.56
CA GLU A 60 -2.94 -15.40 -5.36
C GLU A 60 -2.27 -14.91 -4.08
N ASN A 61 -0.94 -14.87 -4.05
CA ASN A 61 -0.18 -14.35 -2.93
C ASN A 61 -0.43 -12.86 -2.68
N TYR A 62 -0.53 -12.07 -3.74
CA TYR A 62 -0.90 -10.66 -3.64
C TYR A 62 -2.30 -10.50 -3.04
N LYS A 63 -3.30 -11.24 -3.55
CA LYS A 63 -4.67 -11.22 -3.00
C LYS A 63 -4.70 -11.64 -1.54
N ARG A 64 -3.93 -12.65 -1.15
CA ARG A 64 -3.82 -13.09 0.25
C ARG A 64 -3.29 -11.99 1.15
N GLY A 65 -2.21 -11.31 0.74
CA GLY A 65 -1.65 -10.17 1.48
C GLY A 65 -2.61 -8.99 1.55
N LEU A 66 -3.28 -8.68 0.44
CA LEU A 66 -4.26 -7.60 0.37
C LEU A 66 -5.46 -7.86 1.29
N ASN A 67 -5.99 -9.09 1.30
CA ASN A 67 -7.08 -9.46 2.20
C ASN A 67 -6.66 -9.33 3.66
N TYR A 68 -5.46 -9.81 4.01
CA TYR A 68 -4.93 -9.63 5.37
C TYR A 68 -4.84 -8.15 5.78
N ALA A 69 -4.35 -7.29 4.88
CA ALA A 69 -4.27 -5.86 5.14
C ALA A 69 -5.65 -5.22 5.31
N ILE A 70 -6.63 -5.61 4.48
CA ILE A 70 -8.02 -5.17 4.61
C ILE A 70 -8.61 -5.62 5.93
N ASP A 71 -8.42 -6.88 6.33
CA ASP A 71 -8.95 -7.42 7.57
C ASP A 71 -8.34 -6.73 8.79
N TYR A 72 -7.06 -6.35 8.72
CA TYR A 72 -6.34 -5.72 9.83
C TYR A 72 -6.59 -4.21 9.94
N PHE A 73 -6.49 -3.49 8.82
CA PHE A 73 -6.55 -2.03 8.81
C PHE A 73 -7.97 -1.50 8.51
N GLY A 74 -8.81 -2.29 7.85
CA GLY A 74 -10.12 -1.90 7.31
C GLY A 74 -10.05 -1.58 5.82
N ASN A 75 -11.19 -1.70 5.13
CA ASN A 75 -11.30 -1.36 3.71
C ASN A 75 -11.73 0.10 3.51
N TYR A 76 -10.87 0.95 2.94
CA TYR A 76 -11.20 2.36 2.66
C TYR A 76 -11.30 2.68 1.16
N GLY A 77 -11.68 1.69 0.36
CA GLY A 77 -11.76 1.78 -1.11
C GLY A 77 -12.81 2.76 -1.66
N PRO A 78 -12.93 2.88 -3.01
CA PRO A 78 -12.39 1.95 -4.02
C PRO A 78 -10.96 2.26 -4.46
N TYR A 79 -10.10 1.24 -4.48
CA TYR A 79 -8.76 1.32 -5.09
C TYR A 79 -8.60 0.26 -6.19
N TYR A 80 -7.86 0.65 -7.22
CA TYR A 80 -7.53 -0.15 -8.38
C TYR A 80 -6.07 -0.55 -8.32
N VAL A 81 -5.80 -1.85 -8.38
CA VAL A 81 -4.44 -2.41 -8.34
C VAL A 81 -4.07 -2.83 -9.76
N TYR A 82 -2.88 -2.47 -10.19
CA TYR A 82 -2.34 -2.80 -11.50
C TYR A 82 -1.10 -3.67 -11.30
N LEU A 83 -1.21 -4.95 -11.60
CA LEU A 83 -0.10 -5.89 -11.57
C LEU A 83 0.41 -6.07 -13.01
N LEU A 84 1.52 -5.42 -13.31
CA LEU A 84 2.02 -5.26 -14.68
C LEU A 84 3.28 -6.10 -14.88
N GLY A 85 3.35 -6.77 -16.03
CA GLY A 85 4.51 -7.51 -16.50
C GLY A 85 4.55 -7.48 -18.03
N PRO A 86 5.68 -7.88 -18.64
CA PRO A 86 5.80 -7.91 -20.09
C PRO A 86 4.70 -8.80 -20.67
N SER A 87 3.88 -8.23 -21.54
CA SER A 87 2.72 -8.88 -22.14
C SER A 87 2.55 -8.38 -23.57
N ASN A 88 1.54 -8.89 -24.28
CA ASN A 88 1.21 -8.34 -25.58
C ASN A 88 0.73 -6.87 -25.44
N LYS A 89 1.07 -6.05 -26.43
CA LYS A 89 0.77 -4.61 -26.44
C LYS A 89 -0.70 -4.30 -26.21
N GLN A 90 -1.60 -5.12 -26.76
CA GLN A 90 -3.04 -4.88 -26.64
C GLN A 90 -3.54 -5.06 -25.20
N ASN A 91 -3.09 -6.10 -24.50
CA ASN A 91 -3.43 -6.36 -23.11
C ASN A 91 -2.95 -5.20 -22.20
N ILE A 92 -1.70 -4.77 -22.36
CA ILE A 92 -1.17 -3.61 -21.62
C ILE A 92 -1.98 -2.34 -21.92
N MET A 93 -2.23 -2.05 -23.21
CA MET A 93 -3.03 -0.88 -23.58
C MET A 93 -4.46 -0.93 -23.04
N ASN A 94 -5.08 -2.11 -22.95
CA ASN A 94 -6.40 -2.27 -22.35
C ASN A 94 -6.38 -1.91 -20.87
N ILE A 95 -5.37 -2.38 -20.12
CA ILE A 95 -5.20 -2.05 -18.70
C ILE A 95 -5.03 -0.53 -18.50
N TYR A 96 -4.18 0.12 -19.29
CA TYR A 96 -4.01 1.58 -19.20
C TYR A 96 -5.25 2.35 -19.66
N ARG A 97 -6.03 1.83 -20.62
CA ARG A 97 -7.32 2.41 -20.98
C ARG A 97 -8.29 2.32 -19.81
N SER A 98 -8.41 1.17 -19.13
CA SER A 98 -9.24 1.06 -17.92
C SER A 98 -8.74 2.01 -16.82
N ARG A 99 -7.42 2.16 -16.64
CA ARG A 99 -6.83 3.15 -15.73
C ARG A 99 -7.21 4.59 -16.08
N ALA A 100 -7.29 4.91 -17.37
CA ALA A 100 -7.71 6.23 -17.85
C ALA A 100 -9.20 6.46 -17.58
N GLU A 101 -10.03 5.44 -17.78
CA GLU A 101 -11.48 5.51 -17.57
C GLU A 101 -11.85 5.86 -16.12
N THR A 102 -11.14 5.32 -15.14
CA THR A 102 -11.37 5.65 -13.72
C THR A 102 -11.01 7.09 -13.36
N ARG A 103 -10.32 7.82 -14.25
CA ARG A 103 -9.85 9.20 -14.06
C ARG A 103 -10.63 10.22 -14.90
N VAL A 104 -11.60 9.76 -15.70
CA VAL A 104 -12.45 10.64 -16.50
C VAL A 104 -13.26 11.53 -15.56
N ASN A 105 -13.20 12.84 -15.78
CA ASN A 105 -14.05 13.81 -15.10
C ASN A 105 -15.35 13.97 -15.91
N PRO A 106 -16.50 13.50 -15.42
CA PRO A 106 -17.78 13.60 -16.14
C PRO A 106 -18.29 15.05 -16.22
N ASN A 107 -17.80 15.94 -15.37
CA ASN A 107 -18.20 17.35 -15.33
C ASN A 107 -17.32 18.25 -16.21
N SER A 108 -16.32 17.69 -16.88
CA SER A 108 -15.45 18.43 -17.80
C SER A 108 -16.17 18.70 -19.13
N SER A 109 -15.87 19.85 -19.75
CA SER A 109 -16.29 20.13 -21.13
C SER A 109 -15.56 19.27 -22.16
N THR A 110 -14.40 18.69 -21.80
CA THR A 110 -13.65 17.78 -22.66
C THR A 110 -14.39 16.44 -22.81
N PRO A 111 -14.65 15.95 -24.03
CA PRO A 111 -15.28 14.65 -24.24
C PRO A 111 -14.52 13.50 -23.58
N ARG A 112 -15.24 12.49 -23.05
CA ARG A 112 -14.65 11.32 -22.38
C ARG A 112 -13.53 10.66 -23.20
N GLY A 113 -13.74 10.45 -24.50
CA GLY A 113 -12.74 9.83 -25.37
C GLY A 113 -11.45 10.63 -25.44
N GLN A 114 -11.57 11.96 -25.54
CA GLN A 114 -10.42 12.85 -25.56
C GLN A 114 -9.67 12.85 -24.23
N GLN A 115 -10.37 12.83 -23.09
CA GLN A 115 -9.71 12.73 -21.77
C GLN A 115 -8.90 11.44 -21.63
N ILE A 116 -9.43 10.32 -22.14
CA ILE A 116 -8.72 9.02 -22.14
C ILE A 116 -7.47 9.10 -23.02
N GLU A 117 -7.60 9.63 -24.25
CA GLU A 117 -6.46 9.78 -25.14
C GLU A 117 -5.38 10.70 -24.57
N GLU A 118 -5.78 11.84 -24.00
CA GLU A 118 -4.86 12.78 -23.36
C GLU A 118 -4.12 12.12 -22.20
N PHE A 119 -4.81 11.34 -21.37
CA PHE A 119 -4.18 10.58 -20.28
C PHE A 119 -3.11 9.62 -20.82
N LEU A 120 -3.44 8.83 -21.86
CA LEU A 120 -2.52 7.85 -22.45
C LEU A 120 -1.31 8.51 -23.13
N LYS A 121 -1.47 9.73 -23.65
CA LYS A 121 -0.41 10.50 -24.31
C LYS A 121 0.50 11.25 -23.32
N ARG A 122 0.19 11.25 -22.01
CA ARG A 122 1.04 11.93 -21.01
C ARG A 122 2.45 11.31 -21.02
N PRO A 123 3.54 12.10 -21.02
CA PRO A 123 4.89 11.56 -21.14
C PRO A 123 5.26 10.53 -20.06
N ASN A 124 4.75 10.68 -18.84
CA ASN A 124 4.97 9.69 -17.78
C ASN A 124 4.21 8.39 -18.04
N VAL A 125 2.96 8.45 -18.52
CA VAL A 125 2.15 7.27 -18.82
C VAL A 125 2.70 6.53 -20.04
N ALA A 126 3.10 7.25 -21.09
CA ALA A 126 3.70 6.67 -22.28
C ALA A 126 5.01 5.92 -21.95
N ARG A 127 5.87 6.52 -21.10
CA ARG A 127 7.09 5.85 -20.61
C ARG A 127 6.78 4.62 -19.76
N GLU A 128 5.78 4.68 -18.89
CA GLU A 128 5.34 3.54 -18.07
C GLU A 128 4.89 2.37 -18.97
N ILE A 129 4.09 2.65 -20.00
CA ILE A 129 3.65 1.65 -20.98
C ILE A 129 4.84 1.04 -21.71
N GLU A 130 5.74 1.86 -22.23
CA GLU A 130 6.94 1.39 -22.95
C GLU A 130 7.81 0.50 -22.06
N ALA A 131 8.08 0.93 -20.84
CA ALA A 131 8.90 0.19 -19.91
C ALA A 131 8.23 -1.13 -19.47
N VAL A 132 6.91 -1.18 -19.25
CA VAL A 132 6.18 -2.44 -19.03
C VAL A 132 6.31 -3.39 -20.23
N LEU A 133 6.18 -2.87 -21.45
CA LEU A 133 6.32 -3.69 -22.67
C LEU A 133 7.74 -4.24 -22.85
N GLU A 134 8.74 -3.49 -22.42
CA GLU A 134 10.15 -3.91 -22.41
C GLU A 134 10.49 -4.85 -21.24
N GLY A 135 9.52 -5.13 -20.36
CA GLY A 135 9.74 -5.93 -19.15
C GLY A 135 10.62 -5.24 -18.10
N LYS A 136 10.74 -3.91 -18.17
CA LYS A 136 11.39 -3.11 -17.14
C LYS A 136 10.49 -3.02 -15.92
N ALA A 137 11.11 -2.97 -14.75
CA ALA A 137 10.38 -2.78 -13.51
C ALA A 137 9.81 -1.36 -13.44
N GLU A 138 8.48 -1.24 -13.45
CA GLU A 138 7.76 0.04 -13.34
C GLU A 138 6.63 -0.10 -12.31
N GLY A 139 6.46 0.92 -11.48
CA GLY A 139 5.35 1.04 -10.53
C GLY A 139 5.57 0.41 -9.15
N GLY A 140 5.77 1.28 -8.14
CA GLY A 140 5.35 1.24 -6.72
C GLY A 140 5.63 0.03 -5.80
N LEU A 141 5.77 -1.18 -6.31
CA LEU A 141 6.21 -2.36 -5.55
C LEU A 141 7.20 -3.11 -6.43
N THR A 142 8.35 -2.46 -6.64
CA THR A 142 9.54 -3.08 -7.19
C THR A 142 10.00 -4.16 -6.22
N TRP A 143 9.57 -5.40 -6.45
CA TRP A 143 10.29 -6.57 -5.94
C TRP A 143 11.58 -6.66 -6.74
N SER A 144 12.59 -5.87 -6.36
CA SER A 144 13.96 -6.12 -6.77
C SER A 144 14.49 -7.29 -5.96
N GLU A 145 15.21 -8.21 -6.58
CA GLU A 145 16.18 -9.02 -5.85
C GLU A 145 17.54 -8.30 -5.85
N PRO A 146 18.18 -8.11 -4.69
CA PRO A 146 17.66 -8.35 -3.34
C PRO A 146 16.61 -7.29 -2.93
N PRO A 147 15.71 -7.59 -1.96
CA PRO A 147 14.65 -6.68 -1.53
C PRO A 147 15.23 -5.38 -0.98
N ILE A 148 15.03 -4.28 -1.70
CA ILE A 148 15.37 -2.94 -1.24
C ILE A 148 14.15 -2.40 -0.49
N ARG A 149 14.32 -2.12 0.81
CA ARG A 149 13.30 -1.40 1.60
C ARG A 149 13.16 0.00 1.04
N VAL A 150 11.99 0.31 0.46
CA VAL A 150 11.61 1.67 0.09
C VAL A 150 10.78 2.22 1.25
N TYR A 151 11.25 3.29 1.87
CA TYR A 151 10.43 4.11 2.75
C TYR A 151 9.77 5.17 1.86
N GLU A 152 8.45 5.26 1.87
CA GLU A 152 7.75 6.44 1.38
C GLU A 152 7.88 7.52 2.47
N ASP A 153 8.43 8.66 2.09
CA ASP A 153 8.63 9.87 2.91
C ASP A 153 7.35 10.70 3.11
#